data_AF-D5PIE2-F1
#
_entry.id   AF-D5PIE2-F1
#
_cell.length_a   1.000
_cell.length_b   1.000
_cell.length_c   1.000
_cell.angle_alpha   90.00
_cell.angle_beta   90.00
_cell.angle_gamma   90.00
#
_symmetry.space_group_name_H-M   'P 1'
#
loop_
_entity.id
_entity.type
_entity.pdbx_description
1 polymer ?
#
loop_
_entity_poly.entity_id
_entity_poly.type
_entity_poly.pdbx_seq_one_letter_code
_entity_poly.pdbx_strand_id
1 'polypeptide(L)' 'MPTTPSASDVSVVAALVCHRSTETGPITVEATYWDTTGQARQAEAELTPCGPLCIGVHTVVRVDVGEQDL' A
#
# COMPACT_ATOMS: atom_id res chain seq x y z
N MET A 1 13.38 -0.33 38.96
CA MET A 1 13.75 0.04 37.59
C MET A 1 12.48 0.46 36.88
N PRO A 2 12.42 1.62 36.21
CA PRO A 2 11.25 1.96 35.40
C PRO A 2 11.20 1.03 34.19
N THR A 3 10.09 0.32 34.04
CA THR A 3 9.82 -0.56 32.90
C THR A 3 9.64 0.32 31.66
N THR A 4 10.56 0.20 30.70
CA THR A 4 10.42 0.84 29.38
C THR A 4 9.08 0.42 28.78
N PRO A 5 8.26 1.34 28.27
CA PRO A 5 7.09 0.94 27.49
C PRO A 5 7.56 0.07 26.31
N SER A 6 7.04 -1.16 26.27
CA SER A 6 7.18 -2.08 25.15
C SER A 6 6.76 -1.35 23.88
N ALA A 7 7.58 -1.40 22.83
CA ALA A 7 7.27 -0.79 21.53
C ALA A 7 5.90 -1.29 21.08
N SER A 8 4.89 -0.42 21.25
CA SER A 8 3.49 -0.69 20.96
C SER A 8 3.35 -1.19 19.52
N ASP A 9 2.53 -2.22 19.35
CA ASP A 9 2.23 -2.98 18.14
C ASP A 9 1.86 -2.09 16.93
N VAL A 10 2.85 -1.50 16.26
CA VAL A 10 2.65 -0.96 14.92
C VAL A 10 2.53 -2.14 13.97
N SER A 11 1.30 -2.48 13.59
CA SER A 11 1.05 -3.44 12.52
C SER A 11 1.44 -2.78 11.20
N VAL A 12 2.60 -3.13 10.66
CA VAL A 12 3.05 -2.61 9.37
C VAL A 12 2.37 -3.39 8.26
N VAL A 13 1.55 -2.71 7.47
CA VAL A 13 1.01 -3.25 6.22
C VAL A 13 1.71 -2.60 5.03
N ALA A 14 1.70 -3.26 3.87
CA ALA A 14 2.21 -2.70 2.63
C ALA A 14 1.05 -2.47 1.66
N ALA A 15 1.16 -1.45 0.80
CA ALA A 15 0.19 -1.24 -0.26
C ALA A 15 0.86 -1.10 -1.62
N LEU A 16 0.24 -1.69 -2.64
CA LEU A 16 0.54 -1.42 -4.04
C LEU A 16 -0.48 -0.41 -4.53
N VAL A 17 0.02 0.74 -4.97
CA VAL A 17 -0.78 1.83 -5.50
C VAL A 17 -0.68 1.79 -7.02
N CYS A 18 -1.81 1.64 -7.69
CA CYS A 18 -1.95 1.75 -9.13
C CYS A 18 -2.53 3.12 -9.48
N HIS A 19 -1.81 3.91 -10.28
CA HIS A 19 -2.29 5.20 -10.75
C HIS A 19 -3.16 4.99 -11.99
N ARG A 20 -4.37 5.54 -11.95
CA ARG A 20 -5.38 5.33 -12.98
C ARG A 20 -5.75 6.66 -13.62
N SER A 21 -5.89 6.65 -14.95
CA SER A 21 -6.57 7.73 -15.65
C SER A 21 -8.07 7.59 -15.39
N THR A 22 -8.75 8.71 -15.27
CA THR A 22 -10.20 8.74 -15.39
C THR A 22 -10.57 9.36 -16.72
N GLU A 23 -11.69 8.95 -17.29
CA GLU A 23 -12.15 9.38 -18.61
C GLU A 23 -12.44 10.89 -18.67
N THR A 24 -12.63 11.55 -17.52
CA THR A 24 -13.15 12.92 -17.42
C THR A 24 -12.47 13.81 -16.35
N GLY A 25 -11.46 13.36 -15.62
CA GLY A 25 -10.98 14.08 -14.44
C GLY A 25 -9.58 13.69 -13.94
N PRO A 26 -9.19 14.13 -12.73
CA PRO A 26 -7.82 13.96 -12.22
C PRO A 26 -7.43 12.48 -12.09
N ILE A 27 -6.12 12.23 -12.07
CA ILE A 27 -5.56 10.90 -11.82
C ILE A 27 -6.07 10.38 -10.48
N THR A 28 -6.68 9.21 -10.48
CA THR A 28 -7.09 8.51 -9.25
C THR A 28 -6.09 7.42 -8.91
N VAL A 29 -6.19 6.88 -7.71
CA VAL A 29 -5.37 5.76 -7.25
C VAL A 29 -6.25 4.62 -6.78
N GLU A 30 -5.81 3.40 -7.07
CA GLU A 30 -6.35 2.18 -6.47
C GLU A 30 -5.25 1.56 -5.62
N ALA A 31 -5.58 1.24 -4.37
CA ALA A 31 -4.64 0.67 -3.42
C ALA A 31 -5.11 -0.73 -3.01
N THR A 32 -4.25 -1.72 -3.21
CA THR A 32 -4.41 -3.04 -2.63
C THR A 32 -3.46 -3.16 -1.45
N TYR A 33 -3.87 -3.83 -0.38
CA TYR A 33 -3.09 -3.95 0.86
C TYR A 33 -2.61 -5.40 1.06
N TRP A 34 -1.44 -5.54 1.67
CA TRP A 34 -0.78 -6.79 2.00
C TRP A 34 -0.15 -6.72 3.39
N ASP A 35 0.05 -7.88 4.00
CA ASP A 35 0.70 -7.99 5.30
C ASP A 35 2.20 -7.66 5.24
N THR A 36 2.84 -7.84 4.09
CA THR A 36 4.28 -7.61 3.94
C THR A 36 4.64 -6.85 2.67
N THR A 37 5.72 -6.06 2.74
CA THR A 37 6.29 -5.39 1.55
C THR A 37 6.71 -6.40 0.46
N GLY A 38 7.12 -7.61 0.85
CA GLY A 38 7.50 -8.67 -0.10
C GLY A 38 6.34 -9.11 -0.98
N GLN A 39 5.16 -9.33 -0.39
CA GLN A 39 3.96 -9.68 -1.14
C GLN A 39 3.51 -8.55 -2.08
N ALA A 40 3.54 -7.29 -1.62
CA ALA A 40 3.18 -6.15 -2.46
C ALA A 40 4.13 -5.98 -3.66
N ARG A 41 5.44 -6.20 -3.48
CA ARG A 41 6.42 -6.19 -4.57
C ARG A 41 6.26 -7.36 -5.53
N GLN A 42 5.95 -8.55 -5.02
CA GLN A 42 5.67 -9.70 -5.87
C GLN A 42 4.44 -9.43 -6.74
N ALA A 43 3.36 -8.89 -6.14
CA ALA A 43 2.17 -8.49 -6.87
C ALA A 43 2.46 -7.41 -7.92
N GLU A 44 3.30 -6.42 -7.63
CA GLU A 44 3.75 -5.41 -8.60
C GLU A 44 4.42 -6.05 -9.83
N ALA A 45 5.32 -7.01 -9.61
CA ALA A 45 6.02 -7.72 -10.68
C ALA A 45 5.08 -8.57 -11.55
N GLU A 46 4.05 -9.16 -10.95
CA GLU A 46 3.05 -9.99 -11.63
C GLU A 46 1.92 -9.18 -12.27
N LEU A 47 1.70 -7.93 -11.85
CA LEU A 47 0.56 -7.11 -12.27
C LEU A 47 0.59 -6.72 -13.76
N THR A 48 1.66 -7.04 -14.49
CA THR A 48 1.87 -6.56 -15.86
C THR A 48 1.34 -7.56 -16.88
N PRO A 49 0.39 -7.18 -17.76
CA PRO A 49 -0.17 -5.83 -17.94
C PRO A 49 -1.25 -5.48 -16.92
N CYS A 50 -1.15 -4.28 -16.34
CA CYS A 50 -2.20 -3.71 -15.50
C CYS A 50 -3.41 -3.32 -16.37
N GLY A 51 -4.62 -3.33 -15.80
CA GLY A 51 -5.86 -3.10 -16.55
C GLY A 51 -5.89 -1.80 -17.38
N PRO A 52 -6.86 -1.64 -18.30
CA PRO A 52 -6.82 -0.63 -19.37
C PRO A 52 -6.82 0.84 -18.91
N LEU A 53 -7.18 1.11 -17.65
CA LEU A 53 -7.19 2.45 -17.07
C LEU A 53 -5.90 2.80 -16.32
N CYS A 54 -4.97 1.86 -16.20
CA CYS A 54 -3.68 2.04 -15.58
C CYS A 54 -2.77 2.90 -16.47
N ILE A 55 -2.10 3.90 -15.88
CA ILE A 55 -1.19 4.79 -16.63
C ILE A 55 0.25 4.27 -16.67
N GLY A 56 0.48 3.02 -16.28
CA GLY A 56 1.81 2.40 -16.22
C GLY A 56 2.67 2.85 -15.02
N VAL A 57 2.07 3.49 -14.02
CA VAL A 57 2.74 3.92 -12.79
C VAL A 57 2.20 3.12 -11.61
N HIS A 58 3.11 2.39 -10.95
CA HIS A 58 2.84 1.65 -9.73
C HIS A 58 3.79 2.11 -8.62
N THR A 59 3.34 2.04 -7.37
CA THR A 59 4.19 2.38 -6.22
C THR A 59 3.86 1.45 -5.06
N VAL A 60 4.89 0.78 -4.53
CA VAL A 60 4.79 0.03 -3.27
C VAL A 60 5.12 0.96 -2.11
N VAL A 61 4.18 1.14 -1.19
CA VAL A 61 4.35 1.93 0.04
C VAL A 61 4.30 1.03 1.27
N ARG A 62 4.99 1.45 2.33
CA ARG A 62 4.80 0.90 3.69
C ARG A 62 3.79 1.79 4.41
N VAL A 63 2.88 1.15 5.12
CA VAL A 63 1.81 1.80 5.87
C VAL A 63 1.93 1.35 7.32
N ASP A 64 2.29 2.29 8.18
CA ASP A 64 2.29 2.07 9.61
C ASP A 64 0.84 2.24 10.10
N VAL A 65 0.20 1.13 10.46
CA VAL A 65 -1.13 1.16 11.06
C VAL A 65 -0.93 1.17 12.57
N GLY A 66 -1.00 2.37 13.17
CA GLY A 66 -1.16 2.46 14.61
C GLY A 66 -2.56 1.96 15.00
N GLU A 67 -2.69 1.34 16.18
CA GLU A 67 -4.00 1.15 16.81
C GLU A 67 -4.62 2.54 17.02
N GLN A 68 -5.55 2.94 16.14
CA GLN A 68 -6.40 4.07 16.41
C GLN A 68 -7.44 3.58 17.42
N ASP A 69 -7.20 3.91 18.69
CA ASP A 69 -8.18 3.84 19.78
C ASP A 69 -9.38 4.70 19.33
N LEU A 70 -10.46 4.05 18.89
CA LEU A 70 -11.71 4.66 18.44
C LEU A 70 -12.84 4.29 19.41
#